data_AF-A0A976S335-F1
#
_entry.id   AF-A0A976S335-F1
#
_cell.length_a   1.000
_cell.length_b   1.000
_cell.length_c   1.000
_cell.angle_alpha   90.00
_cell.angle_beta   90.00
_cell.angle_gamma   90.00
#
_symmetry.space_group_name_H-M   'P 1'
#
loop_
_entity.id
_entity.type
_entity.pdbx_description
1 polymer ?
#
loop_
_entity_poly.entity_id
_entity_poly.type
_entity_poly.pdbx_seq_one_letter_code
_entity_poly.pdbx_strand_id
1 'polypeptide(L)'
;MTDLQVKLLDIYREIKRICEKYNITYYADGGTKLGAVRHGGFIPWDDDMDIAMKLDDYNVFKKVARKELADSYELLDGSSIDHVDFSFLKISDKTTTFIRWEDLPFSENYMGVHIDVFPYVGTDSSRSESAFNKKLDLLIDEITSKKLYGIGRELPILFKEQKELQQRFRLKESRYVRNGTTSMWRDSAIFPTSGYENSVEIPFEDTVIPLPGGFERQLKIQYGDYMKFPPKNERVSHHFGFVDLNTPYTHYQKESRQHFVSEVIKYTHTLQISKYQAERRLIEQEEKSAEEMKHKEYFISEAERKYTEAQKELNSIYNSRAWKVVTQLRKMSK
;
A
#
# COMPACT_ATOMS: atom_id res chain seq x y z
N MET A 1 12.12 -3.33 -18.52
CA MET A 1 12.14 -3.21 -17.06
C MET A 1 13.07 -2.08 -16.62
N THR A 2 12.70 -1.37 -15.56
CA THR A 2 13.58 -0.47 -14.80
C THR A 2 14.42 -1.27 -13.79
N ASP A 3 15.46 -0.66 -13.21
CA ASP A 3 16.27 -1.32 -12.15
C ASP A 3 15.42 -1.71 -10.92
N LEU A 4 14.40 -0.90 -10.60
CA LEU A 4 13.43 -1.20 -9.54
C LEU A 4 12.60 -2.45 -9.89
N GLN A 5 12.09 -2.53 -11.13
CA GLN A 5 11.33 -3.69 -11.60
C GLN A 5 12.18 -4.97 -11.62
N VAL A 6 13.49 -4.86 -11.89
CA VAL A 6 14.42 -5.99 -11.76
C VAL A 6 14.48 -6.47 -10.30
N LYS A 7 14.60 -5.55 -9.32
CA LYS A 7 14.57 -5.91 -7.89
C LYS A 7 13.25 -6.55 -7.46
N LEU A 8 12.12 -6.02 -7.93
CA LEU A 8 10.80 -6.62 -7.70
C LEU A 8 10.73 -8.03 -8.30
N LEU A 9 11.22 -8.23 -9.51
CA LEU A 9 11.23 -9.55 -10.16
C LEU A 9 12.10 -10.57 -9.40
N ASP A 10 13.21 -10.15 -8.80
CA ASP A 10 14.04 -11.02 -7.96
C ASP A 10 13.32 -11.42 -6.67
N ILE A 11 12.64 -10.47 -6.00
CA ILE A 11 11.79 -10.78 -4.84
C ILE A 11 10.67 -11.76 -5.25
N TYR A 12 10.05 -11.53 -6.41
CA TYR A 12 9.00 -12.39 -6.94
C TYR A 12 9.48 -13.83 -7.15
N ARG A 13 10.69 -14.01 -7.72
CA ARG A 13 11.30 -15.34 -7.91
C ARG A 13 11.51 -16.05 -6.59
N GLU A 14 11.90 -15.33 -5.55
CA GLU A 14 12.08 -15.90 -4.22
C GLU A 14 10.74 -16.35 -3.62
N ILE A 15 9.69 -15.53 -3.75
CA ILE A 15 8.32 -15.92 -3.36
C ILE A 15 7.88 -17.16 -4.15
N LYS A 16 8.06 -17.18 -5.47
CA LYS A 16 7.71 -18.30 -6.35
C LYS A 16 8.40 -19.59 -5.90
N ARG A 17 9.71 -19.56 -5.63
CA ARG A 17 10.48 -20.71 -5.13
C ARG A 17 9.89 -21.29 -3.83
N ILE A 18 9.54 -20.41 -2.88
CA ILE A 18 8.92 -20.82 -1.61
C ILE A 18 7.54 -21.41 -1.88
N CYS A 19 6.72 -20.75 -2.69
CA CYS A 19 5.37 -21.23 -2.99
C CYS A 19 5.38 -22.59 -3.69
N GLU A 20 6.27 -22.82 -4.64
CA GLU A 20 6.44 -24.13 -5.31
C GLU A 20 6.85 -25.23 -4.33
N LYS A 21 7.86 -24.95 -3.47
CA LYS A 21 8.35 -25.91 -2.48
C LYS A 21 7.26 -26.39 -1.51
N TYR A 22 6.33 -25.50 -1.16
CA TYR A 22 5.28 -25.78 -0.17
C TYR A 22 3.89 -25.99 -0.78
N ASN A 23 3.79 -26.02 -2.12
CA ASN A 23 2.53 -26.14 -2.86
C ASN A 23 1.49 -25.07 -2.43
N ILE A 24 1.95 -23.82 -2.27
CA ILE A 24 1.15 -22.67 -1.87
C ILE A 24 0.60 -21.99 -3.12
N THR A 25 -0.71 -21.82 -3.18
CA THR A 25 -1.33 -21.13 -4.30
C THR A 25 -1.38 -19.62 -4.07
N TYR A 26 -0.94 -18.86 -5.06
CA TYR A 26 -0.96 -17.39 -5.07
C TYR A 26 -1.35 -16.88 -6.45
N TYR A 27 -1.69 -15.59 -6.54
CA TYR A 27 -2.16 -14.95 -7.76
C TYR A 27 -1.60 -13.53 -7.88
N ALA A 28 -1.32 -13.06 -9.08
CA ALA A 28 -1.12 -11.63 -9.33
C ALA A 28 -2.37 -10.85 -8.89
N ASP A 29 -2.18 -9.70 -8.23
CA ASP A 29 -3.28 -8.81 -7.86
C ASP A 29 -3.17 -7.42 -8.53
N GLY A 30 -4.28 -6.67 -8.52
CA GLY A 30 -4.32 -5.26 -8.91
C GLY A 30 -3.57 -4.91 -10.20
N GLY A 31 -2.65 -3.94 -10.10
CA GLY A 31 -1.83 -3.44 -11.20
C GLY A 31 -0.92 -4.51 -11.79
N THR A 32 -0.39 -5.42 -10.96
CA THR A 32 0.44 -6.56 -11.41
C THR A 32 -0.34 -7.49 -12.34
N LYS A 33 -1.58 -7.82 -11.98
CA LYS A 33 -2.49 -8.64 -12.81
C LYS A 33 -2.80 -7.95 -14.14
N LEU A 34 -3.04 -6.64 -14.10
CA LEU A 34 -3.29 -5.83 -15.30
C LEU A 34 -2.04 -5.75 -16.19
N GLY A 35 -0.85 -5.58 -15.60
CA GLY A 35 0.43 -5.58 -16.28
C GLY A 35 0.67 -6.89 -17.02
N ALA A 36 0.52 -8.03 -16.33
CA ALA A 36 0.71 -9.35 -16.91
C ALA A 36 -0.14 -9.54 -18.19
N VAL A 37 -1.42 -9.19 -18.14
CA VAL A 37 -2.34 -9.39 -19.27
C VAL A 37 -2.12 -8.36 -20.39
N ARG A 38 -1.91 -7.09 -20.05
CA ARG A 38 -1.87 -6.00 -21.03
C ARG A 38 -0.49 -5.76 -21.64
N HIS A 39 0.57 -6.05 -20.88
CA HIS A 39 1.95 -5.73 -21.26
C HIS A 39 2.86 -6.97 -21.29
N GLY A 40 2.40 -8.13 -20.80
CA GLY A 40 3.25 -9.32 -20.66
C GLY A 40 4.31 -9.17 -19.58
N GLY A 41 4.10 -8.29 -18.60
CA GLY A 41 5.10 -7.90 -17.61
C GLY A 41 4.63 -6.73 -16.74
N PHE A 42 5.55 -5.95 -16.20
CA PHE A 42 5.19 -4.75 -15.44
C PHE A 42 4.51 -3.70 -16.33
N ILE A 43 3.60 -2.93 -15.74
CA ILE A 43 3.17 -1.68 -16.37
C ILE A 43 4.41 -0.75 -16.40
N PRO A 44 4.75 -0.08 -17.52
CA PRO A 44 6.01 0.64 -17.65
C PRO A 44 6.23 1.76 -16.62
N TRP A 45 5.16 2.26 -16.01
CA TRP A 45 5.17 3.29 -14.98
C TRP A 45 4.72 2.79 -13.60
N ASP A 46 4.50 1.48 -13.41
CA ASP A 46 4.33 0.91 -12.06
C ASP A 46 5.69 0.77 -11.36
N ASP A 47 5.65 0.95 -10.05
CA ASP A 47 6.78 0.89 -9.12
C ASP A 47 6.63 -0.18 -8.04
N ASP A 48 5.55 -0.95 -8.06
CA ASP A 48 5.23 -1.98 -7.06
C ASP A 48 4.85 -3.32 -7.71
N MET A 49 4.64 -4.31 -6.85
CA MET A 49 4.09 -5.60 -7.23
C MET A 49 3.22 -6.14 -6.11
N ASP A 50 2.02 -6.57 -6.47
CA ASP A 50 1.01 -7.09 -5.57
C ASP A 50 0.68 -8.53 -5.92
N ILE A 51 0.67 -9.39 -4.92
CA ILE A 51 0.13 -10.75 -5.02
C ILE A 51 -0.92 -11.01 -3.94
N ALA A 52 -1.83 -11.91 -4.24
CA ALA A 52 -2.86 -12.35 -3.33
C ALA A 52 -2.76 -13.86 -3.08
N MET A 53 -3.03 -14.27 -1.85
CA MET A 53 -3.12 -15.67 -1.45
C MET A 53 -4.45 -15.93 -0.75
N LYS A 54 -5.04 -17.11 -0.96
CA LYS A 54 -6.20 -17.54 -0.16
C LYS A 54 -5.76 -17.61 1.31
N LEU A 55 -6.66 -17.30 2.25
CA LEU A 55 -6.28 -17.18 3.68
C LEU A 55 -5.53 -18.41 4.23
N ASP A 56 -5.89 -19.63 3.81
CA ASP A 56 -5.20 -20.85 4.23
C ASP A 56 -3.74 -20.89 3.72
N ASP A 57 -3.54 -20.64 2.43
CA ASP A 57 -2.23 -20.53 1.78
C ASP A 57 -1.39 -19.40 2.39
N TYR A 58 -1.99 -18.24 2.62
CA TYR A 58 -1.37 -17.09 3.27
C TYR A 58 -0.85 -17.44 4.68
N ASN A 59 -1.63 -18.18 5.46
CA ASN A 59 -1.23 -18.61 6.81
C ASN A 59 -0.11 -19.64 6.79
N VAL A 60 -0.04 -20.50 5.77
CA VAL A 60 1.08 -21.42 5.56
C VAL A 60 2.32 -20.63 5.14
N PHE A 61 2.20 -19.76 4.14
CA PHE A 61 3.27 -18.90 3.63
C PHE A 61 3.93 -18.09 4.75
N LYS A 62 3.13 -17.41 5.58
CA LYS A 62 3.58 -16.65 6.75
C LYS A 62 4.51 -17.45 7.68
N LYS A 63 4.25 -18.75 7.84
CA LYS A 63 5.03 -19.62 8.73
C LYS A 63 6.31 -20.11 8.08
N VAL A 64 6.26 -20.48 6.80
CA VAL A 64 7.40 -21.09 6.09
C VAL A 64 8.37 -20.04 5.55
N ALA A 65 7.88 -18.90 5.08
CA ALA A 65 8.70 -17.84 4.49
C ALA A 65 9.79 -17.34 5.46
N ARG A 66 9.45 -17.16 6.75
CA ARG A 66 10.42 -16.75 7.78
C ARG A 66 11.66 -17.64 7.89
N LYS A 67 11.56 -18.91 7.51
CA LYS A 67 12.64 -19.90 7.60
C LYS A 67 13.37 -20.12 6.28
N GLU A 68 12.74 -19.73 5.19
CA GLU A 68 13.10 -20.14 3.84
C GLU A 68 13.64 -19.01 3.00
N LEU A 69 13.26 -17.76 3.31
CA LEU A 69 13.79 -16.58 2.64
C LEU A 69 15.31 -16.55 2.74
N ALA A 70 15.97 -16.27 1.62
CA ALA A 70 17.40 -16.00 1.59
C ALA A 70 17.75 -14.82 2.52
N ASP A 71 19.00 -14.79 3.00
CA ASP A 71 19.48 -13.82 4.00
C ASP A 71 19.34 -12.35 3.55
N SER A 72 19.26 -12.08 2.26
CA SER A 72 19.02 -10.73 1.71
C SER A 72 17.58 -10.25 1.89
N TYR A 73 16.63 -11.16 2.13
CA TYR A 73 15.21 -10.83 2.24
C TYR A 73 14.71 -10.93 3.68
N GLU A 74 13.54 -10.33 3.92
CA GLU A 74 12.79 -10.48 5.16
C GLU A 74 11.29 -10.47 4.95
N LEU A 75 10.58 -11.08 5.90
CA LEU A 75 9.13 -11.05 5.97
C LEU A 75 8.71 -9.99 6.99
N LEU A 76 8.13 -8.90 6.50
CA LEU A 76 7.50 -7.90 7.35
C LEU A 76 6.03 -8.28 7.57
N ASP A 77 5.60 -8.25 8.83
CA ASP A 77 4.28 -8.73 9.24
C ASP A 77 3.45 -7.58 9.82
N GLY A 78 2.53 -7.05 9.01
CA GLY A 78 1.67 -5.92 9.37
C GLY A 78 0.67 -6.23 10.49
N SER A 79 0.52 -7.49 10.89
CA SER A 79 -0.23 -7.85 12.11
C SER A 79 0.56 -7.69 13.41
N SER A 80 1.83 -7.30 13.31
CA SER A 80 2.67 -6.92 14.45
C SER A 80 2.58 -5.41 14.75
N ILE A 81 3.05 -5.02 15.93
CA ILE A 81 3.04 -3.61 16.37
C ILE A 81 4.22 -2.81 15.79
N ASP A 82 5.18 -3.49 15.16
CA ASP A 82 6.49 -2.94 14.79
C ASP A 82 6.45 -2.14 13.47
N HIS A 83 5.40 -2.29 12.67
CA HIS A 83 5.20 -1.54 11.43
C HIS A 83 3.88 -0.78 11.50
N VAL A 84 3.85 0.51 11.17
CA VAL A 84 2.63 1.32 11.36
C VAL A 84 1.81 1.58 10.10
N ASP A 85 2.24 1.12 8.93
CA ASP A 85 1.67 1.54 7.65
C ASP A 85 0.85 0.49 6.86
N PHE A 86 0.95 -0.80 7.19
CA PHE A 86 0.20 -1.86 6.50
C PHE A 86 -0.29 -2.96 7.45
N SER A 87 -1.32 -3.73 7.03
CA SER A 87 -1.93 -4.80 7.85
C SER A 87 -1.81 -6.21 7.25
N PHE A 88 -0.96 -6.37 6.23
CA PHE A 88 -0.73 -7.60 5.47
C PHE A 88 0.74 -8.03 5.53
N LEU A 89 1.20 -8.94 4.66
CA LEU A 89 2.61 -9.33 4.61
C LEU A 89 3.34 -8.55 3.52
N LYS A 90 4.58 -8.15 3.79
CA LYS A 90 5.51 -7.68 2.76
C LYS A 90 6.75 -8.57 2.73
N ILE A 91 7.27 -8.89 1.55
CA ILE A 91 8.59 -9.49 1.39
C ILE A 91 9.53 -8.40 0.91
N SER A 92 10.54 -8.06 1.71
CA SER A 92 11.40 -6.90 1.49
C SER A 92 12.86 -7.31 1.24
N ASP A 93 13.53 -6.65 0.30
CA ASP A 93 14.99 -6.77 0.07
C ASP A 93 15.74 -5.84 1.04
N LYS A 94 16.32 -6.43 2.09
CA LYS A 94 17.09 -5.72 3.14
C LYS A 94 18.31 -4.99 2.60
N THR A 95 18.78 -5.31 1.40
CA THR A 95 19.95 -4.67 0.78
C THR A 95 19.60 -3.34 0.11
N THR A 96 18.32 -2.98 0.10
CA THR A 96 17.78 -1.77 -0.55
C THR A 96 17.03 -0.88 0.43
N THR A 97 16.60 0.28 -0.06
CA THR A 97 15.79 1.26 0.64
C THR A 97 14.60 1.65 -0.21
N PHE A 98 13.42 1.67 0.42
CA PHE A 98 12.19 2.24 -0.08
C PHE A 98 11.50 2.97 1.08
N ILE A 99 11.35 4.28 0.96
CA ILE A 99 10.72 5.14 1.97
C ILE A 99 9.65 5.98 1.27
N ARG A 100 8.38 5.76 1.62
CA ARG A 100 7.29 6.63 1.15
C ARG A 100 7.44 8.01 1.79
N TRP A 101 6.98 9.05 1.11
CA TRP A 101 7.10 10.42 1.67
C TRP A 101 6.39 10.56 3.01
N GLU A 102 5.31 9.82 3.21
CA GLU A 102 4.54 9.75 4.46
C GLU A 102 5.30 9.04 5.58
N ASP A 103 6.25 8.16 5.24
CA ASP A 103 7.06 7.40 6.18
C ASP A 103 8.39 8.06 6.51
N LEU A 104 8.87 9.02 5.72
CA LEU A 104 10.04 9.84 6.05
C LEU A 104 10.10 10.25 7.54
N PRO A 105 8.98 10.60 8.20
CA PRO A 105 8.96 10.94 9.61
C PRO A 105 9.31 9.81 10.59
N PHE A 106 9.01 8.58 10.19
CA PHE A 106 8.91 7.39 11.02
C PHE A 106 9.98 6.40 10.56
N SER A 107 11.21 6.57 11.05
CA SER A 107 12.34 5.71 10.68
C SER A 107 12.06 4.21 10.90
N GLU A 108 11.20 3.88 11.85
CA GLU A 108 10.68 2.54 12.13
C GLU A 108 9.88 1.92 10.96
N ASN A 109 9.31 2.74 10.07
CA ASN A 109 8.63 2.30 8.85
C ASN A 109 9.56 2.15 7.65
N TYR A 110 10.82 2.57 7.75
CA TYR A 110 11.76 2.41 6.65
C TYR A 110 11.95 0.92 6.37
N MET A 111 11.89 0.55 5.11
CA MET A 111 12.04 -0.83 4.64
C MET A 111 12.78 -0.85 3.31
N GLY A 112 13.11 -2.03 2.81
CA GLY A 112 13.61 -2.20 1.45
C GLY A 112 12.49 -2.22 0.41
N VAL A 113 12.88 -2.26 -0.87
CA VAL A 113 11.97 -2.61 -1.98
C VAL A 113 11.24 -3.90 -1.66
N HIS A 114 9.94 -3.95 -1.91
CA HIS A 114 9.10 -5.02 -1.41
C HIS A 114 7.96 -5.41 -2.35
N ILE A 115 7.44 -6.62 -2.14
CA ILE A 115 6.20 -7.13 -2.75
C ILE A 115 5.14 -7.25 -1.66
N ASP A 116 3.95 -6.76 -1.96
CA ASP A 116 2.78 -6.86 -1.08
C ASP A 116 2.09 -8.20 -1.28
N VAL A 117 1.82 -8.89 -0.18
CA VAL A 117 1.16 -10.19 -0.16
C VAL A 117 -0.13 -10.06 0.62
N PHE A 118 -1.26 -10.08 -0.08
CA PHE A 118 -2.58 -9.89 0.50
C PHE A 118 -3.30 -11.21 0.85
N PRO A 119 -3.94 -11.30 2.03
CA PRO A 119 -4.84 -12.39 2.33
C PRO A 119 -6.22 -12.17 1.69
N TYR A 120 -6.69 -13.17 0.95
CA TYR A 120 -8.02 -13.20 0.36
C TYR A 120 -8.97 -14.09 1.18
N VAL A 121 -10.14 -13.54 1.53
CA VAL A 121 -11.13 -14.13 2.44
C VAL A 121 -12.49 -14.26 1.78
N GLY A 122 -13.28 -15.25 2.20
CA GLY A 122 -14.61 -15.49 1.67
C GLY A 122 -15.63 -14.44 2.14
N THR A 123 -16.67 -14.21 1.35
CA THR A 123 -17.86 -13.44 1.71
C THR A 123 -19.09 -13.90 0.92
N ASP A 124 -20.28 -13.76 1.50
CA ASP A 124 -21.53 -14.21 0.88
C ASP A 124 -22.18 -13.19 -0.06
N SER A 125 -21.62 -11.99 -0.13
CA SER A 125 -22.15 -10.87 -0.92
C SER A 125 -21.08 -10.13 -1.70
N SER A 126 -21.40 -9.75 -2.94
CA SER A 126 -20.60 -8.85 -3.77
C SER A 126 -20.72 -7.38 -3.37
N ARG A 127 -21.52 -7.05 -2.35
CA ARG A 127 -21.81 -5.68 -1.93
C ARG A 127 -21.10 -5.38 -0.63
N SER A 128 -20.33 -4.29 -0.58
CA SER A 128 -19.64 -3.79 0.61
C SER A 128 -20.61 -3.50 1.75
N GLU A 129 -21.84 -3.09 1.43
CA GLU A 129 -22.90 -2.79 2.41
C GLU A 129 -23.50 -4.03 3.10
N SER A 130 -23.13 -5.25 2.70
CA SER A 130 -23.56 -6.43 3.44
C SER A 130 -23.01 -6.40 4.87
N ALA A 131 -23.77 -6.93 5.83
CA ALA A 131 -23.43 -6.84 7.25
C ALA A 131 -22.01 -7.36 7.56
N PHE A 132 -21.59 -8.45 6.91
CA PHE A 132 -20.23 -8.98 7.07
C PHE A 132 -19.16 -8.05 6.47
N ASN A 133 -19.33 -7.64 5.19
CA ASN A 133 -18.34 -6.81 4.52
C ASN A 133 -18.18 -5.46 5.22
N LYS A 134 -19.29 -4.83 5.61
CA LYS A 134 -19.28 -3.58 6.36
C LYS A 134 -18.59 -3.72 7.72
N LYS A 135 -18.84 -4.82 8.43
CA LYS A 135 -18.15 -5.10 9.71
C LYS A 135 -16.63 -5.24 9.49
N LEU A 136 -16.23 -5.99 8.47
CA LEU A 136 -14.81 -6.19 8.16
C LEU A 136 -14.14 -4.88 7.71
N ASP A 137 -14.80 -4.07 6.88
CA ASP A 137 -14.30 -2.77 6.43
C ASP A 137 -14.08 -1.83 7.61
N LEU A 138 -15.07 -1.68 8.49
CA LEU A 138 -14.95 -0.83 9.68
C LEU A 138 -13.78 -1.26 10.58
N LEU A 139 -13.58 -2.57 10.74
CA LEU A 139 -12.48 -3.10 11.55
C LEU A 139 -11.12 -2.87 10.88
N ILE A 140 -11.02 -3.04 9.56
CA ILE A 140 -9.80 -2.73 8.80
C ILE A 140 -9.48 -1.23 8.91
N ASP A 141 -10.47 -0.36 8.73
CA ASP A 141 -10.32 1.10 8.82
C ASP A 141 -9.89 1.52 10.22
N GLU A 142 -10.44 0.90 11.26
CA GLU A 142 -10.07 1.15 12.66
C GLU A 142 -8.62 0.73 12.95
N ILE A 143 -8.22 -0.48 12.52
CA ILE A 143 -6.83 -0.96 12.68
C ILE A 143 -5.89 0.00 11.96
N THR A 144 -6.18 0.32 10.70
CA THR A 144 -5.35 1.20 9.87
C THR A 144 -5.20 2.56 10.54
N SER A 145 -6.30 3.18 10.95
CA SER A 145 -6.30 4.46 11.67
C SER A 145 -5.45 4.41 12.95
N LYS A 146 -5.65 3.40 13.81
CA LYS A 146 -4.87 3.28 15.05
C LYS A 146 -3.39 3.10 14.79
N LYS A 147 -2.99 2.36 13.74
CA LYS A 147 -1.59 2.24 13.36
C LYS A 147 -1.02 3.58 12.89
N LEU A 148 -1.70 4.28 11.97
CA LEU A 148 -1.28 5.61 11.50
C LEU A 148 -1.10 6.63 12.64
N TYR A 149 -1.93 6.56 13.69
CA TYR A 149 -1.83 7.46 14.85
C TYR A 149 -0.99 6.92 16.01
N GLY A 150 -0.30 5.79 15.86
CA GLY A 150 0.56 5.21 16.89
C GLY A 150 -0.19 4.70 18.14
N ILE A 151 -1.47 4.36 18.02
CA ILE A 151 -2.34 3.92 19.12
C ILE A 151 -2.27 2.39 19.25
N GLY A 152 -1.23 1.90 19.91
CA GLY A 152 -0.92 0.46 19.95
C GLY A 152 -1.73 -0.42 20.92
N ARG A 153 -2.30 0.16 21.99
CA ARG A 153 -2.86 -0.64 23.12
C ARG A 153 -3.98 -1.60 22.74
N GLU A 154 -4.80 -1.23 21.76
CA GLU A 154 -5.97 -2.02 21.34
C GLU A 154 -5.70 -2.90 20.12
N LEU A 155 -4.58 -2.68 19.41
CA LEU A 155 -4.25 -3.40 18.18
C LEU A 155 -4.25 -4.94 18.35
N PRO A 156 -3.70 -5.53 19.44
CA PRO A 156 -3.76 -6.98 19.61
C PRO A 156 -5.19 -7.54 19.66
N ILE A 157 -6.12 -6.79 20.24
CA ILE A 157 -7.53 -7.18 20.35
C ILE A 157 -8.20 -7.08 18.98
N LEU A 158 -7.97 -5.98 18.25
CA LEU A 158 -8.54 -5.76 16.93
C LEU A 158 -8.01 -6.75 15.90
N PHE A 159 -6.72 -7.05 15.91
CA PHE A 159 -6.15 -8.09 15.04
C PHE A 159 -6.71 -9.48 15.36
N LYS A 160 -6.97 -9.76 16.64
CA LYS A 160 -7.65 -11.00 17.03
C LYS A 160 -9.08 -11.03 16.47
N GLU A 161 -9.86 -9.96 16.63
CA GLU A 161 -11.21 -9.88 16.06
C GLU A 161 -11.19 -9.99 14.53
N GLN A 162 -10.23 -9.34 13.87
CA GLN A 162 -10.09 -9.38 12.41
C GLN A 162 -9.82 -10.81 11.96
N LYS A 163 -8.91 -11.52 12.62
CA LYS A 163 -8.61 -12.91 12.33
C LYS A 163 -9.83 -13.81 12.53
N GLU A 164 -10.57 -13.65 13.64
CA GLU A 164 -11.80 -14.41 13.90
C GLU A 164 -12.86 -14.16 12.81
N LEU A 165 -13.01 -12.90 12.38
CA LEU A 165 -13.95 -12.51 11.33
C LEU A 165 -13.53 -13.08 9.96
N GLN A 166 -12.26 -12.99 9.60
CA GLN A 166 -11.69 -13.54 8.36
C GLN A 166 -11.83 -15.07 8.29
N GLN A 167 -11.78 -15.76 9.44
CA GLN A 167 -11.94 -17.22 9.52
C GLN A 167 -13.41 -17.68 9.44
N ARG A 168 -14.37 -16.77 9.62
CA ARG A 168 -15.80 -17.09 9.58
C ARG A 168 -16.26 -17.59 8.22
N PHE A 169 -15.66 -17.08 7.15
CA PHE A 169 -16.00 -17.42 5.78
C PHE A 169 -14.79 -18.02 5.07
N ARG A 170 -14.75 -19.36 5.03
CA ARG A 170 -13.79 -20.08 4.20
C ARG A 170 -14.16 -19.86 2.74
N LEU A 171 -13.15 -19.60 1.91
CA LEU A 171 -13.36 -19.33 0.49
C LEU A 171 -14.16 -20.42 -0.23
N LYS A 172 -13.93 -21.70 0.10
CA LYS A 172 -14.66 -22.85 -0.48
C LYS A 172 -16.16 -22.85 -0.18
N GLU A 173 -16.58 -22.18 0.89
CA GLU A 173 -17.97 -22.13 1.37
C GLU A 173 -18.65 -20.82 0.96
N SER A 174 -17.91 -19.87 0.40
CA SER A 174 -18.37 -18.52 0.07
C SER A 174 -18.62 -18.33 -1.42
N ARG A 175 -19.65 -17.53 -1.75
CA ARG A 175 -19.96 -17.18 -3.15
C ARG A 175 -19.00 -16.16 -3.74
N TYR A 176 -18.39 -15.34 -2.90
CA TYR A 176 -17.46 -14.30 -3.27
C TYR A 176 -16.19 -14.34 -2.42
N VAL A 177 -15.17 -13.66 -2.91
CA VAL A 177 -13.87 -13.46 -2.28
C VAL A 177 -13.49 -12.00 -2.35
N ARG A 178 -12.81 -11.51 -1.31
CA ARG A 178 -12.31 -10.14 -1.22
C ARG A 178 -10.96 -10.09 -0.51
N ASN A 179 -10.27 -8.95 -0.61
CA ASN A 179 -9.12 -8.66 0.23
C ASN A 179 -9.56 -8.56 1.71
N GLY A 180 -8.83 -9.22 2.60
CA GLY A 180 -9.12 -9.31 4.04
C GLY A 180 -8.49 -8.19 4.87
N THR A 181 -7.60 -7.39 4.30
CA THR A 181 -6.76 -6.41 5.03
C THR A 181 -6.83 -4.99 4.46
N THR A 182 -7.53 -4.79 3.35
CA THR A 182 -7.86 -3.45 2.84
C THR A 182 -9.35 -3.35 2.50
N SER A 183 -9.91 -2.18 2.81
CA SER A 183 -11.27 -1.75 2.47
C SER A 183 -11.29 -0.90 1.18
N MET A 184 -10.11 -0.65 0.59
CA MET A 184 -9.98 0.10 -0.66
C MET A 184 -10.76 -0.57 -1.79
N TRP A 185 -11.27 0.25 -2.72
CA TRP A 185 -12.00 -0.17 -3.92
C TRP A 185 -13.39 -0.80 -3.68
N ARG A 186 -13.73 -1.19 -2.44
CA ARG A 186 -15.07 -1.67 -2.01
C ARG A 186 -15.63 -2.74 -2.95
N ASP A 187 -16.82 -2.53 -3.53
CA ASP A 187 -17.48 -3.44 -4.48
C ASP A 187 -16.55 -3.87 -5.63
N SER A 188 -15.63 -3.00 -6.06
CA SER A 188 -14.70 -3.28 -7.16
C SER A 188 -13.53 -4.21 -6.77
N ALA A 189 -13.42 -4.58 -5.49
CA ALA A 189 -12.47 -5.56 -4.96
C ALA A 189 -13.16 -6.82 -4.39
N ILE A 190 -14.40 -7.08 -4.78
CA ILE A 190 -15.14 -8.30 -4.42
C ILE A 190 -15.45 -9.10 -5.69
N PHE A 191 -14.96 -10.34 -5.75
CA PHE A 191 -15.02 -11.18 -6.94
C PHE A 191 -15.78 -12.48 -6.67
N PRO A 192 -16.42 -13.08 -7.68
CA PRO A 192 -16.98 -14.42 -7.54
C PRO A 192 -15.88 -15.45 -7.24
N THR A 193 -16.13 -16.32 -6.25
CA THR A 193 -15.19 -17.40 -5.88
C THR A 193 -14.91 -18.34 -7.04
N SER A 194 -15.87 -18.55 -7.94
CA SER A 194 -15.70 -19.41 -9.12
C SER A 194 -14.53 -18.99 -10.01
N GLY A 195 -14.14 -17.71 -9.99
CA GLY A 195 -12.95 -17.23 -10.70
C GLY A 195 -11.62 -17.79 -10.17
N TYR A 196 -11.63 -18.44 -9.00
CA TYR A 196 -10.46 -19.00 -8.31
C TYR A 196 -10.49 -20.54 -8.22
N GLU A 197 -11.38 -21.20 -8.99
CA GLU A 197 -11.46 -22.66 -9.09
C GLU A 197 -10.21 -23.26 -9.74
N ASN A 198 -9.67 -22.55 -10.73
CA ASN A 198 -8.45 -22.92 -11.46
C ASN A 198 -7.49 -21.73 -11.51
N SER A 199 -6.23 -22.01 -11.85
CA SER A 199 -5.20 -21.02 -12.10
C SER A 199 -4.68 -21.14 -13.54
N VAL A 200 -4.30 -20.02 -14.13
CA VAL A 200 -3.65 -19.95 -15.43
C VAL A 200 -2.32 -19.23 -15.27
N GLU A 201 -1.24 -19.84 -15.72
CA GLU A 201 0.06 -19.18 -15.79
C GLU A 201 0.12 -18.29 -17.05
N ILE A 202 0.43 -17.02 -16.84
CA ILE A 202 0.55 -16.02 -17.92
C ILE A 202 2.01 -15.57 -17.99
N PRO A 203 2.58 -15.36 -19.21
CA PRO A 203 3.90 -14.77 -19.35
C PRO A 203 4.03 -13.46 -18.59
N PHE A 204 5.13 -13.31 -17.86
CA PHE A 204 5.45 -12.10 -17.11
C PHE A 204 6.96 -11.87 -17.17
N GLU A 205 7.39 -10.87 -17.95
CA GLU A 205 8.79 -10.61 -18.25
C GLU A 205 9.49 -11.86 -18.82
N ASP A 206 10.48 -12.40 -18.11
CA ASP A 206 11.21 -13.63 -18.47
C ASP A 206 10.74 -14.88 -17.69
N THR A 207 9.61 -14.78 -16.99
CA THR A 207 9.01 -15.86 -16.21
C THR A 207 7.51 -15.96 -16.50
N VAL A 208 6.78 -16.64 -15.61
CA VAL A 208 5.32 -16.72 -15.62
C VAL A 208 4.76 -16.31 -14.26
N ILE A 209 3.53 -15.81 -14.26
CA ILE A 209 2.80 -15.46 -13.04
C ILE A 209 1.39 -16.09 -13.05
N PRO A 210 0.96 -16.73 -11.95
CA PRO A 210 -0.38 -17.31 -11.87
C PRO A 210 -1.45 -16.22 -11.73
N LEU A 211 -2.50 -16.33 -12.54
CA LEU A 211 -3.73 -15.55 -12.42
C LEU A 211 -4.90 -16.49 -12.08
N PRO A 212 -5.99 -15.97 -11.46
CA PRO A 212 -7.21 -16.74 -11.27
C PRO A 212 -7.85 -17.03 -12.63
N GLY A 213 -8.41 -18.21 -12.87
CA GLY A 213 -9.05 -18.54 -14.15
C GLY A 213 -10.14 -17.56 -14.60
N GLY A 214 -10.77 -16.84 -13.66
CA GLY A 214 -11.73 -15.77 -13.94
C GLY A 214 -11.14 -14.36 -14.06
N PHE A 215 -9.83 -14.20 -14.32
CA PHE A 215 -9.13 -12.91 -14.25
C PHE A 215 -9.75 -11.83 -15.16
N GLU A 216 -10.23 -12.17 -16.35
CA GLU A 216 -10.83 -11.19 -17.28
C GLU A 216 -12.05 -10.48 -16.66
N ARG A 217 -12.88 -11.25 -15.93
CA ARG A 217 -14.03 -10.69 -15.21
C ARG A 217 -13.58 -9.79 -14.07
N GLN A 218 -12.51 -10.16 -13.37
CA GLN A 218 -11.97 -9.33 -12.29
C GLN A 218 -11.40 -8.02 -12.81
N LEU A 219 -10.60 -8.07 -13.89
CA LEU A 219 -10.06 -6.88 -14.53
C LEU A 219 -11.16 -5.96 -15.07
N LYS A 220 -12.25 -6.53 -15.60
CA LYS A 220 -13.42 -5.74 -16.02
C LYS A 220 -14.15 -5.09 -14.85
N ILE A 221 -14.27 -5.78 -13.70
CA ILE A 221 -14.85 -5.21 -12.47
C ILE A 221 -13.97 -4.07 -11.93
N GLN A 222 -12.65 -4.26 -11.92
CA GLN A 222 -11.69 -3.29 -11.36
C GLN A 222 -11.46 -2.07 -12.26
N TYR A 223 -11.26 -2.30 -13.56
CA TYR A 223 -10.73 -1.29 -14.49
C TYR A 223 -11.63 -1.02 -15.70
N GLY A 224 -12.75 -1.74 -15.86
CA GLY A 224 -13.65 -1.59 -17.01
C GLY A 224 -13.01 -2.09 -18.31
N ASP A 225 -12.81 -1.20 -19.29
CA ASP A 225 -12.11 -1.50 -20.55
C ASP A 225 -10.59 -1.53 -20.31
N TYR A 226 -10.14 -2.56 -19.60
CA TYR A 226 -8.80 -2.63 -19.02
C TYR A 226 -7.67 -2.70 -20.07
N MET A 227 -7.97 -3.12 -21.30
CA MET A 227 -7.00 -3.15 -22.41
C MET A 227 -6.75 -1.75 -22.99
N LYS A 228 -7.66 -0.80 -22.77
CA LYS A 228 -7.46 0.60 -23.14
C LYS A 228 -6.42 1.23 -22.21
N PHE A 229 -5.41 1.84 -22.79
CA PHE A 229 -4.40 2.56 -22.04
C PHE A 229 -4.98 3.85 -21.47
N PRO A 230 -4.59 4.26 -20.25
CA PRO A 230 -4.92 5.58 -19.75
C PRO A 230 -4.24 6.67 -20.61
N PRO A 231 -4.78 7.90 -20.59
CA PRO A 231 -4.13 9.08 -21.16
C PRO A 231 -2.67 9.22 -20.72
N LYS A 232 -1.79 9.76 -21.58
CA LYS A 232 -0.34 9.84 -21.29
C LYS A 232 -0.01 10.60 -20.00
N ASN A 233 -0.79 11.62 -19.66
CA ASN A 233 -0.64 12.43 -18.44
C ASN A 233 -1.05 11.68 -17.15
N GLU A 234 -1.75 10.56 -17.28
CA GLU A 234 -2.15 9.68 -16.17
C GLU A 234 -1.21 8.47 -16.04
N ARG A 235 -0.22 8.33 -16.94
CA ARG A 235 0.80 7.26 -16.91
C ARG A 235 1.96 7.65 -16.01
N VAL A 236 1.65 7.76 -14.73
CA VAL A 236 2.59 8.14 -13.67
C VAL A 236 2.63 7.06 -12.60
N SER A 237 3.77 6.96 -11.92
CA SER A 237 3.96 6.10 -10.75
C SER A 237 2.97 6.43 -9.64
N HIS A 238 2.52 5.40 -8.93
CA HIS A 238 1.58 5.55 -7.82
C HIS A 238 2.29 5.83 -6.50
N HIS A 239 3.54 5.36 -6.30
CA HIS A 239 4.28 5.51 -5.06
C HIS A 239 5.36 6.58 -5.18
N PHE A 240 5.05 7.77 -4.69
CA PHE A 240 6.03 8.83 -4.53
C PHE A 240 6.88 8.52 -3.29
N GLY A 241 8.14 8.09 -3.48
CA GLY A 241 9.05 7.76 -2.38
C GLY A 241 10.53 7.88 -2.73
N PHE A 242 11.40 7.84 -1.72
CA PHE A 242 12.84 7.71 -1.86
C PHE A 242 13.22 6.24 -2.01
N VAL A 243 13.94 5.92 -3.09
CA VAL A 243 14.38 4.56 -3.40
C VAL A 243 15.89 4.55 -3.61
N ASP A 244 16.60 3.68 -2.89
CA ASP A 244 18.01 3.36 -3.14
C ASP A 244 18.18 1.86 -3.26
N LEU A 245 18.58 1.39 -4.45
CA LEU A 245 18.71 -0.04 -4.75
C LEU A 245 20.06 -0.65 -4.33
N ASN A 246 20.95 0.16 -3.77
CA ASN A 246 22.32 -0.24 -3.42
C ASN A 246 22.65 -0.05 -1.94
N THR A 247 21.79 0.64 -1.19
CA THR A 247 22.00 0.93 0.23
C THR A 247 20.85 0.35 1.05
N PRO A 248 21.14 -0.42 2.12
CA PRO A 248 20.11 -0.98 3.00
C PRO A 248 19.40 0.11 3.80
N TYR A 249 18.08 0.00 3.96
CA TYR A 249 17.27 0.99 4.70
C TYR A 249 17.75 1.24 6.13
N THR A 250 18.37 0.23 6.77
CA THR A 250 18.96 0.34 8.11
C THR A 250 20.11 1.36 8.20
N HIS A 251 20.76 1.68 7.07
CA HIS A 251 21.72 2.77 7.00
C HIS A 251 21.03 4.12 7.29
N TYR A 252 19.89 4.37 6.65
CA TYR A 252 19.12 5.60 6.81
C TYR A 252 18.38 5.68 8.15
N GLN A 253 18.04 4.54 8.76
CA GLN A 253 17.51 4.49 10.13
C GLN A 253 18.53 4.95 11.17
N LYS A 254 19.82 4.67 10.96
CA LYS A 254 20.90 5.08 11.89
C LYS A 254 21.30 6.54 11.69
N GLU A 255 21.22 7.01 10.45
CA GLU A 255 21.60 8.38 10.07
C GLU A 255 20.46 9.42 10.22
N SER A 256 19.27 9.01 10.66
CA SER A 256 18.15 9.92 10.90
C SER A 256 18.49 10.90 12.04
N ARG A 257 19.14 12.00 11.66
CA ARG A 257 19.42 13.17 12.47
C ARG A 257 18.08 13.70 13.01
N GLN A 258 17.83 13.42 14.29
CA GLN A 258 16.65 13.76 15.12
C GLN A 258 16.32 15.27 15.26
N HIS A 259 16.67 16.12 14.29
CA HIS A 259 16.37 17.56 14.35
C HIS A 259 15.78 18.13 13.04
N PHE A 260 16.11 17.53 11.89
CA PHE A 260 15.70 18.05 10.59
C PHE A 260 14.33 17.50 10.16
N VAL A 261 14.11 16.22 10.41
CA VAL A 261 12.85 15.53 10.13
C VAL A 261 11.76 16.02 11.10
N SER A 262 12.06 16.16 12.40
CA SER A 262 11.09 16.60 13.42
C SER A 262 10.40 17.95 13.15
N GLU A 263 11.09 18.89 12.51
CA GLU A 263 10.53 20.22 12.21
C GLU A 263 9.66 20.20 10.93
N VAL A 264 10.06 19.46 9.89
CA VAL A 264 9.26 19.29 8.66
C VAL A 264 7.97 18.50 8.94
N ILE A 265 8.05 17.47 9.80
CA ILE A 265 6.90 16.66 10.23
C ILE A 265 5.91 17.47 11.06
N LYS A 266 6.40 18.28 12.02
CA LYS A 266 5.53 19.09 12.87
C LYS A 266 4.61 19.96 12.02
N TYR A 267 5.12 20.54 10.93
CA TYR A 267 4.33 21.40 10.05
C TYR A 267 3.32 20.63 9.20
N THR A 268 3.69 19.48 8.61
CA THR A 268 2.78 18.66 7.79
C THR A 268 1.69 17.98 8.62
N HIS A 269 2.04 17.46 9.79
CA HIS A 269 1.11 16.79 10.70
C HIS A 269 0.14 17.78 11.36
N THR A 270 0.60 18.99 11.70
CA THR A 270 -0.29 20.08 12.16
C THR A 270 -1.28 20.48 11.07
N LEU A 271 -0.82 20.60 9.81
CA LEU A 271 -1.68 20.90 8.66
C LEU A 271 -2.74 19.82 8.42
N GLN A 272 -2.38 18.53 8.47
CA GLN A 272 -3.33 17.43 8.29
C GLN A 272 -4.33 17.31 9.45
N ILE A 273 -3.88 17.47 10.71
CA ILE A 273 -4.79 17.48 11.87
C ILE A 273 -5.75 18.66 11.81
N SER A 274 -5.26 19.86 11.49
CA SER A 274 -6.11 21.05 11.36
C SER A 274 -7.12 20.90 10.21
N LYS A 275 -6.73 20.28 9.09
CA LYS A 275 -7.64 20.00 7.97
C LYS A 275 -8.71 18.98 8.35
N TYR A 276 -8.34 17.86 8.97
CA TYR A 276 -9.26 16.83 9.43
C TYR A 276 -10.24 17.36 10.51
N GLN A 277 -9.76 18.15 11.48
CA GLN A 277 -10.61 18.76 12.50
C GLN A 277 -11.57 19.81 11.91
N ALA A 278 -11.15 20.56 10.90
CA ALA A 278 -12.01 21.51 10.19
C ALA A 278 -13.08 20.78 9.36
N GLU A 279 -12.71 19.72 8.64
CA GLU A 279 -13.63 18.88 7.88
C GLU A 279 -14.65 18.17 8.78
N ARG A 280 -14.23 17.68 9.96
CA ARG A 280 -15.12 17.08 10.96
C ARG A 280 -16.12 18.08 11.55
N ARG A 281 -15.70 19.30 11.87
CA ARG A 281 -16.60 20.37 12.32
C ARG A 281 -17.60 20.80 11.24
N LEU A 282 -17.18 20.77 9.97
CA LEU A 282 -18.03 21.02 8.80
C LEU A 282 -19.10 19.94 8.59
N ILE A 283 -18.79 18.68 8.92
CA ILE A 283 -19.73 17.56 8.82
C ILE A 283 -20.71 17.53 10.02
N GLU A 284 -20.26 17.97 11.21
CA GLU A 284 -21.08 17.98 12.43
C GLU A 284 -22.02 19.19 12.55
N GLN A 285 -21.84 20.23 11.71
CA GLN A 285 -22.66 21.45 11.70
C GLN A 285 -23.27 21.71 10.31
N GLU A 286 -24.20 20.86 9.89
CA GLU A 286 -25.20 21.26 8.90
C GLU A 286 -26.13 22.30 9.54
N GLU A 287 -25.79 23.59 9.39
CA GLU A 287 -26.67 24.76 9.24
C GLU A 287 -26.03 26.07 9.75
N LYS A 288 -25.58 26.99 8.85
CA LYS A 288 -26.07 28.39 8.65
C LYS A 288 -25.06 29.42 8.10
N SER A 289 -25.65 30.55 7.66
CA SER A 289 -25.20 31.97 7.59
C SER A 289 -23.99 32.42 6.73
N ALA A 290 -24.20 33.49 5.95
CA ALA A 290 -23.21 34.14 5.08
C ALA A 290 -22.00 34.78 5.80
N GLU A 291 -22.11 35.02 7.11
CA GLU A 291 -20.99 35.49 7.95
C GLU A 291 -19.97 34.39 8.23
N GLU A 292 -20.42 33.14 8.35
CA GLU A 292 -19.55 31.98 8.56
C GLU A 292 -18.76 31.61 7.29
N MET A 293 -19.33 31.90 6.11
CA MET A 293 -18.65 31.77 4.81
C MET A 293 -17.47 32.76 4.66
N LYS A 294 -17.59 34.00 5.12
CA LYS A 294 -16.46 34.97 5.11
C LYS A 294 -15.35 34.55 6.07
N HIS A 295 -15.71 33.97 7.21
CA HIS A 295 -14.73 33.45 8.16
C HIS A 295 -14.01 32.20 7.60
N LYS A 296 -14.72 31.37 6.83
CA LYS A 296 -14.16 30.24 6.06
C LYS A 296 -13.16 30.69 4.99
N GLU A 297 -13.48 31.71 4.19
CA GLU A 297 -12.56 32.28 3.19
C GLU A 297 -11.30 32.86 3.85
N TYR A 298 -11.44 33.48 5.03
CA TYR A 298 -10.29 33.96 5.81
C TYR A 298 -9.38 32.81 6.27
N PHE A 299 -9.93 31.72 6.83
CA PHE A 299 -9.11 30.59 7.27
C PHE A 299 -8.45 29.81 6.11
N ILE A 300 -9.16 29.66 4.97
CA ILE A 300 -8.59 29.06 3.76
C ILE A 300 -7.44 29.93 3.24
N SER A 301 -7.65 31.25 3.12
CA SER A 301 -6.61 32.16 2.65
C SER A 301 -5.42 32.27 3.62
N GLU A 302 -5.64 32.17 4.94
CA GLU A 302 -4.57 32.12 5.92
C GLU A 302 -3.76 30.81 5.82
N ALA A 303 -4.43 29.68 5.57
CA ALA A 303 -3.79 28.39 5.34
C ALA A 303 -2.99 28.36 4.03
N GLU A 304 -3.55 28.92 2.94
CA GLU A 304 -2.86 29.09 1.65
C GLU A 304 -1.64 30.02 1.77
N ARG A 305 -1.74 31.10 2.56
CA ARG A 305 -0.61 31.99 2.85
C ARG A 305 0.51 31.26 3.59
N LYS A 306 0.18 30.51 4.64
CA LYS A 306 1.15 29.73 5.42
C LYS A 306 1.79 28.60 4.60
N TYR A 307 1.01 27.95 3.73
CA TYR A 307 1.53 26.98 2.76
C TYR A 307 2.53 27.62 1.79
N THR A 308 2.19 28.79 1.25
CA THR A 308 3.07 29.54 0.34
C THR A 308 4.36 30.01 1.03
N GLU A 309 4.31 30.38 2.31
CA GLU A 309 5.48 30.73 3.12
C GLU A 309 6.37 29.51 3.40
N ALA A 310 5.77 28.38 3.79
CA ALA A 310 6.50 27.12 3.98
C ALA A 310 7.18 26.64 2.68
N GLN A 311 6.54 26.85 1.53
CA GLN A 311 7.10 26.48 0.23
C GLN A 311 8.27 27.38 -0.19
N LYS A 312 8.26 28.66 0.20
CA LYS A 312 9.41 29.56 0.04
C LYS A 312 10.58 29.15 0.94
N GLU A 313 10.30 28.71 2.15
CA GLU A 313 11.32 28.24 3.09
C GLU A 313 11.93 26.90 2.68
N LEU A 314 11.11 25.97 2.17
CA LEU A 314 11.54 24.73 1.54
C LEU A 314 12.46 25.00 0.34
N ASN A 315 12.10 25.96 -0.51
CA ASN A 315 12.92 26.39 -1.65
C ASN A 315 14.24 27.07 -1.22
N SER A 316 14.27 27.76 -0.09
CA SER A 316 15.50 28.29 0.52
C SER A 316 16.43 27.17 1.00
N ILE A 317 15.86 26.11 1.59
CA ILE A 317 16.57 24.92 2.07
C ILE A 317 17.15 24.11 0.89
N TYR A 318 16.38 23.93 -0.20
CA TYR A 318 16.83 23.32 -1.46
C TYR A 318 18.07 24.00 -2.06
N ASN A 319 18.23 25.31 -1.82
CA ASN A 319 19.34 26.12 -2.34
C ASN A 319 20.49 26.33 -1.33
N SER A 320 20.39 25.76 -0.13
CA SER A 320 21.41 25.88 0.92
C SER A 320 22.64 25.00 0.64
N ARG A 321 23.83 25.48 1.02
CA ARG A 321 25.11 24.76 0.79
C ARG A 321 25.20 23.39 1.48
N ALA A 322 24.38 23.12 2.50
CA ALA A 322 24.38 21.88 3.28
C ALA A 322 23.73 20.70 2.54
N TRP A 323 22.92 20.98 1.52
CA TRP A 323 22.08 20.00 0.82
C TRP A 323 22.69 19.61 -0.53
N LYS A 324 23.96 19.16 -0.54
CA LYS A 324 24.72 18.92 -1.78
C LYS A 324 24.83 17.46 -2.24
N VAL A 325 24.08 16.52 -1.66
CA VAL A 325 24.37 15.07 -1.88
C VAL A 325 23.34 14.29 -2.69
N VAL A 326 22.17 14.81 -3.08
CA VAL A 326 21.24 14.00 -3.92
C VAL A 326 20.97 14.67 -5.27
N THR A 327 21.77 14.27 -6.25
CA THR A 327 21.89 14.85 -7.60
C THR A 327 20.64 14.70 -8.47
N GLN A 328 19.67 13.85 -8.11
CA GLN A 328 18.51 13.56 -8.98
C GLN A 328 17.38 14.61 -8.90
N LEU A 329 17.18 15.32 -7.79
CA LEU A 329 16.12 16.34 -7.68
C LEU A 329 16.39 17.60 -8.53
N ARG A 330 17.63 17.81 -8.99
CA ARG A 330 17.98 18.89 -9.94
C ARG A 330 17.44 18.68 -11.37
N LYS A 331 17.06 17.47 -11.75
CA LYS A 331 16.57 17.20 -13.11
C LYS A 331 15.08 17.54 -13.29
N MET A 332 14.34 17.70 -12.21
CA MET A 332 12.92 18.06 -12.24
C MET A 332 12.69 19.59 -12.26
N SER A 333 13.75 20.41 -12.21
CA SER A 333 13.66 21.87 -12.23
C SER A 333 14.24 22.51 -13.50
N LYS A 334 14.23 21.80 -14.63
CA LYS A 334 14.52 22.40 -15.94
C LYS A 334 13.31 22.29 -16.85
#